data_AF-A0A3A0BCA6-F1
#
_entry.id   AF-A0A3A0BCA6-F1
#
_cell.length_a   1.000
_cell.length_b   1.000
_cell.length_c   1.000
_cell.angle_alpha   90.00
_cell.angle_beta   90.00
_cell.angle_gamma   90.00
#
_symmetry.space_group_name_H-M   'P 1'
#
loop_
_entity.id
_entity.type
_entity.pdbx_description
1 polymer ?
#
loop_
_entity_poly.entity_id
_entity_poly.type
_entity_poly.pdbx_seq_one_letter_code
_entity_poly.pdbx_strand_id
1 'polypeptide(L)'
;RAVSTNGALPSSPITLHVGAESQYVDTGDPLPEWADAVIPIENVESLDRDGQITSEIRAPKAIRIRAAAAPWSHVRPMGEDIVATQLVLPAGHVLRPPDLGAIAASGHQSVKTARKPKVAILPTGSELVPIGSKLKAGDILEYNSLVMAAQIRQMGGEPTRYPITKDNFDSICDRVREAAQTHDLILLNAGSSAGAEDFSAKVVQKLGNLLVHGVAVRPGHPVILGVIARSVLSGGALSALKSKDSDEAISPNNGQIASGENAPRNDVVPIIGVPGYPVSAALTVDIFAEPVIAKWLGRRPLELPVEEATLTRKLVSPAGDDDFVRVVLGRVGGKLLATPLARGAGVITSLAQADGLALVSSGTQGVEAGEKIQVKMYRSRSEIEKTILAIGSHDLTLDLMAQFLAESDRRLASANVGSQGGLIALKRGEAHFAGSHLLDPRDGTYNISSIRHYMPGIPVKVVALVGRDQGLIVKKGNPKGIKRLKDLTQPKVRIVNRQRGAGTRVLLDYHLDSMAIPKESILGYNQEEYTHLGVASAVASGRADCGLGIAAAAQALDLDFIPLFQERYDLVIPKRFAEDELLAPLFDLLADSRFREAVSTLNGYDVSVMGAIILED
;
A
#
# COMPACT_ATOMS: atom_id res chain seq x y z
N ARG A 1 -30.64 -54.56 -8.31
CA ARG A 1 -29.38 -55.07 -7.71
C ARG A 1 -28.35 -55.27 -8.80
N ALA A 2 -27.08 -54.94 -8.56
CA ALA A 2 -25.98 -55.14 -9.50
C ALA A 2 -25.91 -56.59 -10.01
N VAL A 3 -26.09 -57.57 -9.11
CA VAL A 3 -26.11 -59.00 -9.47
C VAL A 3 -27.18 -59.36 -10.51
N SER A 4 -28.34 -58.69 -10.49
CA SER A 4 -29.43 -58.90 -11.47
C SER A 4 -29.09 -58.38 -12.87
N THR A 5 -27.99 -57.64 -13.01
CA THR A 5 -27.50 -57.09 -14.28
C THR A 5 -26.38 -57.94 -14.89
N ASN A 6 -25.91 -58.97 -14.17
CA ASN A 6 -24.81 -59.82 -14.63
C ASN A 6 -25.17 -60.51 -15.94
N GLY A 7 -24.29 -60.36 -16.94
CA GLY A 7 -24.50 -60.92 -18.28
C GLY A 7 -25.23 -59.98 -19.25
N ALA A 8 -25.65 -58.79 -18.83
CA ALA A 8 -26.15 -57.77 -19.74
C ALA A 8 -25.04 -57.32 -20.70
N LEU A 9 -25.29 -57.51 -22.00
CA LEU A 9 -24.39 -57.13 -23.10
C LEU A 9 -25.19 -56.37 -24.18
N PRO A 10 -24.54 -55.57 -25.05
CA PRO A 10 -25.24 -54.89 -26.14
C PRO A 10 -26.04 -55.84 -27.03
N SER A 11 -25.50 -57.05 -27.27
CA SER A 11 -26.11 -58.13 -28.05
C SER A 11 -27.08 -59.02 -27.26
N SER A 12 -27.10 -58.92 -25.93
CA SER A 12 -27.95 -59.73 -25.04
C SER A 12 -28.40 -58.87 -23.85
N PRO A 13 -29.35 -57.94 -24.08
CA PRO A 13 -29.82 -57.06 -23.02
C PRO A 13 -30.63 -57.82 -21.97
N ILE A 14 -30.66 -57.27 -20.75
CA ILE A 14 -31.51 -57.77 -19.66
C ILE A 14 -32.66 -56.79 -19.45
N THR A 15 -33.86 -57.31 -19.22
CA THR A 15 -35.04 -56.52 -18.83
C THR A 15 -35.28 -56.69 -17.33
N LEU A 16 -35.48 -55.58 -16.62
CA LEU A 16 -35.78 -55.54 -15.18
C LEU A 16 -37.14 -54.87 -14.97
N HIS A 17 -38.03 -55.48 -14.21
CA HIS A 17 -39.36 -54.93 -13.93
C HIS A 17 -39.33 -53.85 -12.85
N VAL A 18 -39.97 -52.71 -13.13
CA VAL A 18 -40.06 -51.60 -12.17
C VAL A 18 -41.01 -51.98 -11.03
N GLY A 19 -40.58 -51.72 -9.79
CA GLY A 19 -41.26 -52.07 -8.54
C GLY A 19 -40.80 -53.40 -7.94
N ALA A 20 -40.51 -54.41 -8.78
CA ALA A 20 -40.05 -55.72 -8.31
C ALA A 20 -38.51 -55.84 -8.29
N GLU A 21 -37.83 -55.31 -9.30
CA GLU A 21 -36.39 -55.52 -9.55
C GLU A 21 -35.60 -54.21 -9.75
N SER A 22 -36.30 -53.15 -10.13
CA SER A 22 -35.76 -51.80 -10.33
C SER A 22 -36.71 -50.75 -9.73
N GLN A 23 -36.18 -49.59 -9.36
CA GLN A 23 -36.98 -48.45 -8.90
C GLN A 23 -36.35 -47.16 -9.43
N TYR A 24 -37.18 -46.22 -9.86
CA TYR A 24 -36.72 -44.89 -10.24
C TYR A 24 -36.27 -44.11 -9.00
N VAL A 25 -35.12 -43.45 -9.10
CA VAL A 25 -34.57 -42.55 -8.08
C VAL A 25 -34.03 -41.30 -8.77
N ASP A 26 -34.22 -40.13 -8.16
CA ASP A 26 -33.55 -38.90 -8.58
C ASP A 26 -32.20 -38.76 -7.86
N THR A 27 -31.30 -37.93 -8.41
CA THR A 27 -29.99 -37.67 -7.78
C THR A 27 -30.17 -37.07 -6.38
N GLY A 28 -29.64 -37.76 -5.38
CA GLY A 28 -29.72 -37.35 -3.96
C GLY A 28 -30.78 -38.11 -3.16
N ASP A 29 -31.64 -38.90 -3.82
CA ASP A 29 -32.58 -39.77 -3.13
C ASP A 29 -31.86 -40.90 -2.37
N PRO A 30 -32.42 -41.35 -1.24
CA PRO A 30 -31.92 -42.54 -0.57
C PRO A 30 -32.12 -43.77 -1.46
N LEU A 31 -31.08 -44.60 -1.56
CA LEU A 31 -31.15 -45.86 -2.28
C LEU A 31 -32.10 -46.83 -1.52
N PRO A 32 -33.01 -47.55 -2.21
CA PRO A 32 -33.83 -48.57 -1.57
C PRO A 32 -32.97 -49.63 -0.88
N GLU A 33 -33.39 -50.13 0.29
CA GLU A 33 -32.58 -51.07 1.10
C GLU A 33 -32.11 -52.32 0.35
N TRP A 34 -32.87 -52.76 -0.64
CA TRP A 34 -32.57 -53.95 -1.44
C TRP A 34 -31.61 -53.68 -2.60
N ALA A 35 -31.35 -52.42 -2.95
CA ALA A 35 -30.55 -52.00 -4.10
C ALA A 35 -29.13 -51.62 -3.68
N ASP A 36 -28.18 -51.81 -4.60
CA ASP A 36 -26.75 -51.60 -4.39
C ASP A 36 -26.09 -50.93 -5.61
N ALA A 37 -26.84 -50.44 -6.60
CA ALA A 37 -26.31 -49.73 -7.76
C ALA A 37 -27.39 -48.86 -8.40
N VAL A 38 -26.98 -47.75 -9.03
CA VAL A 38 -27.85 -46.90 -9.85
C VAL A 38 -27.33 -46.93 -11.29
N ILE A 39 -28.22 -47.06 -12.27
CA ILE A 39 -27.87 -46.99 -13.68
C ILE A 39 -28.38 -45.63 -14.20
N PRO A 40 -27.50 -44.78 -14.78
CA PRO A 40 -27.91 -43.51 -15.36
C PRO A 40 -29.03 -43.70 -16.37
N ILE A 41 -29.98 -42.78 -16.41
CA ILE A 41 -31.20 -42.93 -17.19
C ILE A 41 -30.95 -42.94 -18.70
N GLU A 42 -29.83 -42.36 -19.12
CA GLU A 42 -29.31 -42.38 -20.49
C GLU A 42 -28.84 -43.77 -20.93
N ASN A 43 -28.57 -44.67 -19.97
CA ASN A 43 -28.09 -46.03 -20.20
C ASN A 43 -29.19 -47.10 -20.10
N VAL A 44 -30.47 -46.69 -19.98
CA VAL A 44 -31.62 -47.58 -19.91
C VAL A 44 -32.66 -47.26 -20.98
N GLU A 45 -33.28 -48.28 -21.56
CA GLU A 45 -34.45 -48.11 -22.43
C GLU A 45 -35.72 -48.38 -21.61
N SER A 46 -36.64 -47.42 -21.56
CA SER A 46 -37.91 -47.55 -20.84
C SER A 46 -38.91 -48.39 -21.64
N LEU A 47 -39.57 -49.36 -21.00
CA LEU A 47 -40.52 -50.27 -21.64
C LEU A 47 -41.94 -50.17 -21.04
N ASP A 48 -42.95 -50.29 -21.90
CA ASP A 48 -44.37 -50.40 -21.51
C ASP A 48 -44.77 -51.83 -21.10
N ARG A 49 -46.08 -52.10 -20.95
CA ARG A 49 -46.61 -53.41 -20.56
C ARG A 49 -46.36 -54.51 -21.60
N ASP A 50 -46.25 -54.13 -22.86
CA ASP A 50 -46.08 -55.05 -23.99
C ASP A 50 -44.60 -55.22 -24.37
N GLY A 51 -43.68 -54.62 -23.59
CA GLY A 51 -42.24 -54.71 -23.79
C GLY A 51 -41.71 -53.78 -24.89
N GLN A 52 -42.52 -52.84 -25.36
CA GLN A 52 -42.14 -51.84 -26.38
C GLN A 52 -41.51 -50.61 -25.73
N ILE A 53 -40.63 -49.93 -26.46
CA ILE A 53 -39.99 -48.71 -25.97
C ILE A 53 -41.05 -47.63 -25.78
N THR A 54 -41.07 -47.02 -24.59
CA THR A 54 -41.99 -45.94 -24.23
C THR A 54 -41.25 -44.65 -23.91
N SER A 55 -41.92 -43.51 -24.10
CA SER A 55 -41.47 -42.19 -23.65
C SER A 55 -41.72 -41.96 -22.15
N GLU A 56 -42.39 -42.88 -21.45
CA GLU A 56 -42.62 -42.82 -20.00
C GLU A 56 -41.36 -43.19 -19.21
N ILE A 57 -40.45 -42.23 -19.06
CA ILE A 57 -39.12 -42.46 -18.49
C ILE A 57 -39.11 -42.56 -16.95
N ARG A 58 -40.05 -41.90 -16.27
CA ARG A 58 -40.12 -41.86 -14.79
C ARG A 58 -40.96 -42.97 -14.16
N ALA A 59 -41.84 -43.61 -14.93
CA ALA A 59 -42.73 -44.66 -14.46
C ALA A 59 -42.94 -45.78 -15.49
N PRO A 60 -41.89 -46.32 -16.13
CA PRO A 60 -42.06 -47.42 -17.07
C PRO A 60 -42.48 -48.70 -16.33
N LYS A 61 -42.94 -49.70 -17.09
CA LYS A 61 -43.28 -51.01 -16.53
C LYS A 61 -42.05 -51.91 -16.39
N ALA A 62 -41.07 -51.74 -17.27
CA ALA A 62 -39.78 -52.36 -17.17
C ALA A 62 -38.69 -51.46 -17.77
N ILE A 63 -37.44 -51.74 -17.46
CA ILE A 63 -36.27 -51.10 -18.09
C ILE A 63 -35.43 -52.18 -18.77
N ARG A 64 -34.87 -51.86 -19.93
CA ARG A 64 -33.89 -52.70 -20.62
C ARG A 64 -32.51 -52.10 -20.48
N ILE A 65 -31.55 -52.93 -20.07
CA ILE A 65 -30.16 -52.54 -19.86
C ILE A 65 -29.23 -53.37 -20.75
N ARG A 66 -28.17 -52.74 -21.24
CA ARG A 66 -27.21 -53.34 -22.20
C ARG A 66 -25.80 -53.51 -21.64
N ALA A 67 -25.59 -53.10 -20.39
CA ALA A 67 -24.33 -53.26 -19.68
C ALA A 67 -24.62 -53.62 -18.23
N ALA A 68 -23.80 -54.49 -17.65
CA ALA A 68 -23.86 -54.81 -16.24
C ALA A 68 -23.43 -53.59 -15.40
N ALA A 69 -24.07 -53.39 -14.25
CA ALA A 69 -23.69 -52.41 -13.26
C ALA A 69 -22.78 -53.05 -12.20
N ALA A 70 -21.69 -52.38 -11.84
CA ALA A 70 -20.87 -52.78 -10.71
C ALA A 70 -21.58 -52.43 -9.38
N PRO A 71 -21.41 -53.24 -8.31
CA PRO A 71 -21.87 -52.86 -6.98
C PRO A 71 -21.36 -51.47 -6.58
N TRP A 72 -22.25 -50.69 -5.99
CA TRP A 72 -22.11 -49.30 -5.54
C TRP A 72 -21.80 -48.29 -6.64
N SER A 73 -21.96 -48.66 -7.92
CA SER A 73 -21.82 -47.71 -9.03
C SER A 73 -22.92 -46.64 -8.98
N HIS A 74 -22.50 -45.38 -9.14
CA HIS A 74 -23.35 -44.20 -9.04
C HIS A 74 -24.11 -44.06 -7.70
N VAL A 75 -23.62 -44.71 -6.64
CA VAL A 75 -24.12 -44.57 -5.27
C VAL A 75 -23.10 -43.81 -4.46
N ARG A 76 -23.54 -42.78 -3.73
CA ARG A 76 -22.71 -42.06 -2.76
C ARG A 76 -22.83 -42.73 -1.39
N PRO A 77 -21.79 -43.38 -0.85
CA PRO A 77 -21.89 -44.07 0.43
C PRO A 77 -22.04 -43.08 1.58
N MET A 78 -22.69 -43.54 2.67
CA MET A 78 -22.78 -42.76 3.90
C MET A 78 -21.38 -42.44 4.43
N GLY A 79 -21.12 -41.16 4.72
CA GLY A 79 -19.81 -40.71 5.21
C GLY A 79 -18.73 -40.53 4.14
N GLU A 80 -19.07 -40.54 2.84
CA GLU A 80 -18.13 -40.24 1.75
C GLU A 80 -17.49 -38.84 1.89
N ASP A 81 -18.25 -37.87 2.39
CA ASP A 81 -17.83 -36.47 2.54
C ASP A 81 -17.34 -36.18 3.98
N ILE A 82 -18.24 -36.33 4.96
CA ILE A 82 -17.95 -36.08 6.38
C ILE A 82 -18.41 -37.26 7.21
N VAL A 83 -17.51 -37.80 8.03
CA VAL A 83 -17.79 -38.88 8.98
C VAL A 83 -17.96 -38.29 10.38
N ALA A 84 -18.87 -38.87 11.18
CA ALA A 84 -18.99 -38.51 12.59
C ALA A 84 -17.62 -38.59 13.29
N THR A 85 -17.31 -37.61 14.15
CA THR A 85 -16.03 -37.45 14.89
C THR A 85 -14.82 -37.00 14.06
N GLN A 86 -14.93 -36.87 12.74
CA GLN A 86 -13.87 -36.28 11.91
C GLN A 86 -13.66 -34.80 12.27
N LEU A 87 -12.40 -34.38 12.41
CA LEU A 87 -12.07 -32.97 12.52
C LEU A 87 -12.29 -32.28 11.17
N VAL A 88 -13.24 -31.34 11.11
CA VAL A 88 -13.55 -30.59 9.88
C VAL A 88 -12.67 -29.34 9.75
N LEU A 89 -12.58 -28.55 10.83
CA LEU A 89 -11.73 -27.36 10.88
C LEU A 89 -10.95 -27.33 12.21
N PRO A 90 -9.63 -27.06 12.19
CA PRO A 90 -8.85 -26.92 13.42
C PRO A 90 -9.15 -25.58 14.13
N ALA A 91 -8.88 -25.52 15.43
CA ALA A 91 -8.91 -24.25 16.17
C ALA A 91 -7.86 -23.27 15.63
N GLY A 92 -8.19 -21.97 15.60
CA GLY A 92 -7.33 -20.93 15.02
C GLY A 92 -7.44 -20.79 13.49
N HIS A 93 -8.28 -21.60 12.84
CA HIS A 93 -8.54 -21.48 11.41
C HIS A 93 -9.30 -20.19 11.08
N VAL A 94 -8.79 -19.41 10.14
CA VAL A 94 -9.47 -18.22 9.62
C VAL A 94 -10.51 -18.66 8.60
N LEU A 95 -11.79 -18.44 8.91
CA LEU A 95 -12.91 -18.89 8.07
C LEU A 95 -12.90 -18.22 6.69
N ARG A 96 -12.98 -19.05 5.66
CA ARG A 96 -13.18 -18.69 4.25
C ARG A 96 -14.60 -19.10 3.83
N PRO A 97 -15.08 -18.65 2.65
CA PRO A 97 -16.44 -18.98 2.21
C PRO A 97 -16.78 -20.49 2.20
N PRO A 98 -15.91 -21.41 1.72
CA PRO A 98 -16.21 -22.85 1.73
C PRO A 98 -16.30 -23.43 3.15
N ASP A 99 -15.55 -22.87 4.10
CA ASP A 99 -15.49 -23.37 5.47
C ASP A 99 -16.85 -23.19 6.17
N LEU A 100 -17.64 -22.18 5.79
CA LEU A 100 -19.02 -22.00 6.25
C LEU A 100 -19.94 -23.15 5.78
N GLY A 101 -19.74 -23.60 4.53
CA GLY A 101 -20.46 -24.75 3.98
C GLY A 101 -20.11 -26.04 4.71
N ALA A 102 -18.82 -26.25 5.02
CA ALA A 102 -18.37 -27.41 5.78
C ALA A 102 -18.94 -27.42 7.21
N ILE A 103 -18.97 -26.28 7.89
CA ILE A 103 -19.61 -26.11 9.21
C ILE A 103 -21.10 -26.48 9.15
N ALA A 104 -21.81 -25.95 8.15
CA ALA A 104 -23.24 -26.20 7.98
C ALA A 104 -23.54 -27.67 7.62
N ALA A 105 -22.75 -28.26 6.70
CA ALA A 105 -22.86 -29.66 6.32
C ALA A 105 -22.59 -30.62 7.49
N SER A 106 -21.79 -30.19 8.46
CA SER A 106 -21.54 -30.90 9.72
C SER A 106 -22.69 -30.76 10.74
N GLY A 107 -23.75 -30.03 10.41
CA GLY A 107 -24.91 -29.82 11.27
C GLY A 107 -24.75 -28.69 12.31
N HIS A 108 -23.69 -27.88 12.22
CA HIS A 108 -23.46 -26.78 13.17
C HIS A 108 -24.12 -25.47 12.70
N GLN A 109 -25.03 -24.93 13.52
CA GLN A 109 -25.66 -23.63 13.29
C GLN A 109 -24.83 -22.45 13.83
N SER A 110 -23.99 -22.72 14.82
CA SER A 110 -23.10 -21.72 15.40
C SER A 110 -21.76 -22.36 15.77
N VAL A 111 -20.72 -21.54 15.76
CA VAL A 111 -19.36 -21.93 16.13
C VAL A 111 -18.77 -20.90 17.09
N LYS A 112 -17.85 -21.35 17.95
CA LYS A 112 -17.11 -20.45 18.83
C LYS A 112 -15.99 -19.78 18.02
N THR A 113 -15.95 -18.46 18.04
CA THR A 113 -14.91 -17.66 17.39
C THR A 113 -14.11 -16.86 18.42
N ALA A 114 -12.87 -16.51 18.09
CA ALA A 114 -12.14 -15.51 18.87
C ALA A 114 -12.91 -14.19 18.83
N ARG A 115 -13.02 -13.51 19.98
CA ARG A 115 -13.52 -12.13 20.02
C ARG A 115 -12.48 -11.20 19.41
N LYS A 116 -12.93 -10.09 18.82
CA LYS A 116 -12.00 -9.05 18.33
C LYS A 116 -11.29 -8.39 19.52
N PRO A 117 -9.94 -8.28 19.52
CA PRO A 117 -9.23 -7.51 20.52
C PRO A 117 -9.60 -6.03 20.44
N LYS A 118 -10.00 -5.42 21.56
CA LYS A 118 -10.31 -4.00 21.64
C LYS A 118 -9.03 -3.20 21.81
N VAL A 119 -8.76 -2.24 20.92
CA VAL A 119 -7.52 -1.45 20.90
C VAL A 119 -7.84 0.03 21.08
N ALA A 120 -7.40 0.63 22.19
CA ALA A 120 -7.53 2.06 22.39
C ALA A 120 -6.39 2.81 21.67
N ILE A 121 -6.72 3.88 20.96
CA ILE A 121 -5.75 4.76 20.30
C ILE A 121 -5.88 6.15 20.89
N LEU A 122 -4.82 6.61 21.54
CA LEU A 122 -4.79 7.84 22.33
C LEU A 122 -3.82 8.83 21.67
N PRO A 123 -4.29 9.72 20.79
CA PRO A 123 -3.45 10.78 20.24
C PRO A 123 -3.18 11.86 21.29
N THR A 124 -1.92 12.25 21.44
CA THR A 124 -1.50 13.36 22.30
C THR A 124 -0.69 14.39 21.52
N GLY A 125 -0.91 15.67 21.85
CA GLY A 125 -0.17 16.78 21.25
C GLY A 125 -0.86 18.12 21.43
N SER A 126 -0.12 19.11 21.90
CA SER A 126 -0.63 20.46 22.12
C SER A 126 -0.89 21.22 20.83
N GLU A 127 -0.14 20.89 19.78
CA GLU A 127 -0.24 21.38 18.40
C GLU A 127 -1.31 20.64 17.57
N LEU A 128 -1.78 19.48 18.02
CA LEU A 128 -2.73 18.67 17.27
C LEU A 128 -4.14 19.28 17.28
N VAL A 129 -4.77 19.28 16.11
CA VAL A 129 -6.17 19.69 15.90
C VAL A 129 -6.95 18.65 15.08
N PRO A 130 -8.28 18.52 15.28
CA PRO A 130 -9.10 17.57 14.53
C PRO A 130 -9.19 17.89 13.02
N ILE A 131 -9.36 16.85 12.21
CA ILE A 131 -9.68 16.97 10.78
C ILE A 131 -10.94 17.83 10.59
N GLY A 132 -10.88 18.79 9.65
CA GLY A 132 -11.96 19.75 9.38
C GLY A 132 -11.85 21.07 10.14
N SER A 133 -10.87 21.21 11.04
CA SER A 133 -10.59 22.46 11.75
C SER A 133 -10.01 23.53 10.82
N LYS A 134 -10.32 24.81 11.09
CA LYS A 134 -9.63 25.95 10.45
C LYS A 134 -8.20 26.06 10.99
N LEU A 135 -7.21 25.83 10.12
CA LEU A 135 -5.80 25.79 10.50
C LEU A 135 -5.21 27.17 10.77
N LYS A 136 -4.37 27.25 11.81
CA LYS A 136 -3.47 28.37 12.11
C LYS A 136 -2.02 27.90 12.03
N ALA A 137 -1.10 28.86 11.99
CA ALA A 137 0.33 28.55 12.05
C ALA A 137 0.67 27.78 13.33
N GLY A 138 1.32 26.63 13.18
CA GLY A 138 1.64 25.72 14.28
C GLY A 138 0.64 24.57 14.47
N ASP A 139 -0.56 24.65 13.90
CA ASP A 139 -1.53 23.55 13.98
C ASP A 139 -1.10 22.37 13.09
N ILE A 140 -1.25 21.16 13.62
CA ILE A 140 -1.04 19.92 12.88
C ILE A 140 -2.34 19.12 12.91
N LEU A 141 -2.82 18.69 11.73
CA LEU A 141 -3.98 17.80 11.64
C LEU A 141 -3.64 16.44 12.25
N GLU A 142 -4.46 15.95 13.17
CA GLU A 142 -4.32 14.60 13.70
C GLU A 142 -4.92 13.58 12.73
N TYR A 143 -4.08 12.70 12.19
CA TYR A 143 -4.51 11.60 11.30
C TYR A 143 -3.84 10.25 11.59
N ASN A 144 -2.84 10.19 12.49
CA ASN A 144 -2.18 8.94 12.84
C ASN A 144 -3.18 7.94 13.43
N SER A 145 -4.10 8.42 14.29
CA SER A 145 -5.13 7.59 14.90
C SER A 145 -6.07 6.96 13.86
N LEU A 146 -6.28 7.63 12.73
CA LEU A 146 -7.08 7.11 11.62
C LEU A 146 -6.33 5.99 10.88
N VAL A 147 -5.03 6.19 10.60
CA VAL A 147 -4.18 5.17 9.95
C VAL A 147 -4.07 3.92 10.82
N MET A 148 -3.73 4.09 12.10
CA MET A 148 -3.62 2.96 13.02
C MET A 148 -4.95 2.23 13.20
N ALA A 149 -6.08 2.95 13.30
CA ALA A 149 -7.39 2.30 13.37
C ALA A 149 -7.69 1.46 12.11
N ALA A 150 -7.32 1.92 10.92
CA ALA A 150 -7.48 1.14 9.70
C ALA A 150 -6.62 -0.14 9.72
N GLN A 151 -5.34 -0.03 10.11
CA GLN A 151 -4.44 -1.18 10.26
C GLN A 151 -5.01 -2.21 11.26
N ILE A 152 -5.45 -1.76 12.44
CA ILE A 152 -6.00 -2.64 13.47
C ILE A 152 -7.25 -3.38 12.98
N ARG A 153 -8.15 -2.71 12.24
CA ARG A 153 -9.33 -3.37 11.64
C ARG A 153 -8.92 -4.44 10.64
N GLN A 154 -7.94 -4.15 9.77
CA GLN A 154 -7.40 -5.11 8.81
C GLN A 154 -6.78 -6.33 9.50
N MET A 155 -6.15 -6.13 10.65
CA MET A 155 -5.55 -7.19 11.47
C MET A 155 -6.58 -8.04 12.24
N GLY A 156 -7.87 -7.66 12.22
CA GLY A 156 -8.98 -8.34 12.91
C GLY A 156 -9.34 -7.76 14.29
N GLY A 157 -8.73 -6.65 14.70
CA GLY A 157 -9.02 -5.94 15.94
C GLY A 157 -10.18 -4.94 15.83
N GLU A 158 -10.60 -4.42 16.98
CA GLU A 158 -11.65 -3.41 17.13
C GLU A 158 -11.04 -2.12 17.73
N PRO A 159 -10.72 -1.11 16.91
CA PRO A 159 -10.08 0.10 17.40
C PRO A 159 -11.07 1.15 17.90
N THR A 160 -10.73 1.80 19.00
CA THR A 160 -11.40 3.00 19.52
C THR A 160 -10.45 4.18 19.44
N ARG A 161 -10.81 5.20 18.66
CA ARG A 161 -10.06 6.46 18.57
C ARG A 161 -10.57 7.41 19.64
N TYR A 162 -9.72 7.77 20.59
CA TYR A 162 -10.06 8.76 21.60
C TYR A 162 -9.83 10.19 21.08
N PRO A 163 -10.48 11.20 21.69
CA PRO A 163 -10.17 12.60 21.43
C PRO A 163 -8.71 12.94 21.72
N ILE A 164 -8.19 13.96 21.01
CA ILE A 164 -6.85 14.50 21.20
C ILE A 164 -6.69 14.95 22.65
N THR A 165 -5.67 14.42 23.35
CA THR A 165 -5.31 14.87 24.69
C THR A 165 -4.13 15.83 24.59
N LYS A 166 -4.24 17.03 25.16
CA LYS A 166 -3.13 18.00 25.20
C LYS A 166 -1.98 17.45 26.05
N ASP A 167 -0.76 17.94 25.85
CA ASP A 167 0.44 17.44 26.54
C ASP A 167 0.46 17.86 28.01
N ASN A 168 -0.39 17.22 28.80
CA ASN A 168 -0.49 17.35 30.23
C ASN A 168 -0.42 15.95 30.85
N PHE A 169 0.61 15.72 31.65
CA PHE A 169 0.93 14.40 32.20
C PHE A 169 -0.26 13.74 32.92
N ASP A 170 -0.94 14.47 33.79
CA ASP A 170 -2.06 13.94 34.57
C ASP A 170 -3.25 13.60 33.67
N SER A 171 -3.57 14.48 32.72
CA SER A 171 -4.63 14.25 31.72
C SER A 171 -4.37 13.02 30.86
N ILE A 172 -3.10 12.82 30.43
CA ILE A 172 -2.70 11.63 29.67
C ILE A 172 -2.81 10.37 30.55
N CYS A 173 -2.37 10.45 31.81
CA CYS A 173 -2.50 9.34 32.76
C CYS A 173 -3.98 8.95 32.97
N ASP A 174 -4.86 9.92 33.18
CA ASP A 174 -6.29 9.70 33.38
C ASP A 174 -6.91 9.01 32.16
N ARG A 175 -6.55 9.47 30.96
CA ARG A 175 -7.01 8.89 29.70
C ARG A 175 -6.53 7.45 29.50
N VAL A 176 -5.27 7.17 29.84
CA VAL A 176 -4.72 5.80 29.79
C VAL A 176 -5.42 4.90 30.80
N ARG A 177 -5.70 5.38 32.02
CA ARG A 177 -6.45 4.62 33.03
C ARG A 177 -7.87 4.29 32.56
N GLU A 178 -8.57 5.25 31.98
CA GLU A 178 -9.90 5.05 31.38
C GLU A 178 -9.87 3.99 30.27
N ALA A 179 -8.92 4.09 29.34
CA ALA A 179 -8.76 3.12 28.26
C ALA A 179 -8.45 1.71 28.77
N ALA A 180 -7.57 1.60 29.78
CA ALA A 180 -7.16 0.33 30.36
C ALA A 180 -8.30 -0.41 31.07
N GLN A 181 -9.40 0.26 31.47
CA GLN A 181 -10.59 -0.40 32.01
C GLN A 181 -11.38 -1.15 30.93
N THR A 182 -11.38 -0.65 29.69
CA THR A 182 -12.33 -1.08 28.64
C THR A 182 -11.67 -1.80 27.44
N HIS A 183 -10.35 -1.69 27.27
CA HIS A 183 -9.60 -2.19 26.10
C HIS A 183 -8.54 -3.22 26.46
N ASP A 184 -8.12 -4.01 25.49
CA ASP A 184 -7.12 -5.08 25.63
C ASP A 184 -5.69 -4.62 25.29
N LEU A 185 -5.55 -3.61 24.43
CA LEU A 185 -4.28 -3.00 24.03
C LEU A 185 -4.45 -1.47 23.98
N ILE A 186 -3.41 -0.74 24.40
CA ILE A 186 -3.38 0.73 24.33
C ILE A 186 -2.24 1.17 23.41
N LEU A 187 -2.56 2.00 22.43
CA LEU A 187 -1.61 2.72 21.58
C LEU A 187 -1.61 4.19 22.01
N LEU A 188 -0.59 4.59 22.77
CA LEU A 188 -0.38 5.98 23.19
C LEU A 188 0.45 6.68 22.12
N ASN A 189 -0.19 7.46 21.25
CA ASN A 189 0.52 8.17 20.19
C ASN A 189 0.95 9.55 20.64
N ALA A 190 2.23 9.70 20.96
CA ALA A 190 2.80 10.91 21.53
C ALA A 190 4.08 11.35 20.79
N GLY A 191 4.48 12.60 21.03
CA GLY A 191 5.71 13.18 20.47
C GLY A 191 6.95 12.30 20.73
N SER A 192 7.83 12.23 19.74
CA SER A 192 8.92 11.26 19.67
C SER A 192 10.28 11.78 20.13
N SER A 193 10.34 12.70 21.11
CA SER A 193 11.58 13.38 21.46
C SER A 193 12.20 12.80 22.73
N ALA A 194 13.48 12.43 22.67
CA ALA A 194 14.36 12.20 23.82
C ALA A 194 14.67 13.50 24.62
N GLY A 195 13.81 14.52 24.49
CA GLY A 195 13.88 15.79 25.19
C GLY A 195 13.11 15.78 26.52
N ALA A 196 12.98 16.95 27.15
CA ALA A 196 12.46 17.13 28.52
C ALA A 196 11.04 16.57 28.79
N GLU A 197 10.29 16.20 27.74
CA GLU A 197 8.87 15.86 27.78
C GLU A 197 8.56 14.47 27.18
N ASP A 198 9.38 13.45 27.48
CA ASP A 198 8.98 12.06 27.26
C ASP A 198 7.84 11.65 28.21
N PHE A 199 6.62 12.05 27.86
CA PHE A 199 5.41 11.74 28.61
C PHE A 199 5.09 10.24 28.52
N SER A 200 5.35 9.59 27.40
CA SER A 200 4.98 8.18 27.18
C SER A 200 5.65 7.25 28.18
N ALA A 201 6.99 7.33 28.33
CA ALA A 201 7.71 6.44 29.23
C ALA A 201 7.30 6.70 30.69
N LYS A 202 7.16 7.98 31.07
CA LYS A 202 6.75 8.39 32.42
C LYS A 202 5.33 7.92 32.75
N VAL A 203 4.39 8.00 31.80
CA VAL A 203 3.01 7.53 31.98
C VAL A 203 3.00 6.03 32.20
N VAL A 204 3.74 5.27 31.40
CA VAL A 204 3.86 3.81 31.55
C VAL A 204 4.48 3.44 32.90
N GLN A 205 5.57 4.10 33.31
CA GLN A 205 6.21 3.89 34.62
C GLN A 205 5.29 4.23 35.80
N LYS A 206 4.45 5.27 35.64
CA LYS A 206 3.52 5.71 36.69
C LYS A 206 2.35 4.75 36.87
N LEU A 207 1.82 4.21 35.76
CA LEU A 207 0.61 3.39 35.75
C LEU A 207 0.88 1.89 35.76
N GLY A 208 2.11 1.47 35.48
CA GLY A 208 2.46 0.07 35.33
C GLY A 208 3.97 -0.16 35.26
N ASN A 209 4.40 -1.07 34.38
CA ASN A 209 5.80 -1.42 34.20
C ASN A 209 6.27 -1.10 32.78
N LEU A 210 7.38 -0.38 32.69
CA LEU A 210 8.07 -0.08 31.44
C LEU A 210 9.03 -1.23 31.11
N LEU A 211 8.84 -1.87 29.96
CA LEU A 211 9.63 -3.04 29.55
C LEU A 211 10.74 -2.66 28.56
N VAL A 212 10.41 -1.78 27.61
CA VAL A 212 11.34 -1.34 26.56
C VAL A 212 11.21 0.16 26.41
N HIS A 213 12.36 0.83 26.32
CA HIS A 213 12.47 2.24 26.03
C HIS A 213 13.41 2.43 24.85
N GLY A 214 12.80 2.45 23.67
CA GLY A 214 13.48 2.50 22.39
C GLY A 214 13.92 1.14 21.86
N VAL A 215 13.98 1.04 20.54
CA VAL A 215 14.42 -0.16 19.80
C VAL A 215 15.30 0.26 18.64
N ALA A 216 16.20 -0.61 18.22
CA ALA A 216 17.14 -0.36 17.13
C ALA A 216 16.48 -0.47 15.74
N VAL A 217 15.42 0.31 15.49
CA VAL A 217 14.70 0.35 14.20
C VAL A 217 14.49 1.79 13.74
N ARG A 218 14.45 1.95 12.43
CA ARG A 218 14.29 3.25 11.79
C ARG A 218 13.33 3.18 10.60
N PRO A 219 12.34 4.08 10.50
CA PRO A 219 11.90 5.00 11.54
C PRO A 219 11.13 4.23 12.64
N GLY A 220 11.17 4.70 13.89
CA GLY A 220 10.51 4.02 15.02
C GLY A 220 11.35 3.89 16.29
N HIS A 221 12.60 4.35 16.27
CA HIS A 221 13.54 4.24 17.39
C HIS A 221 12.95 4.54 18.78
N PRO A 222 12.15 5.61 19.02
CA PRO A 222 11.67 5.95 20.36
C PRO A 222 10.39 5.20 20.78
N VAL A 223 10.09 4.03 20.19
CA VAL A 223 8.95 3.21 20.62
C VAL A 223 9.12 2.79 22.08
N ILE A 224 8.01 2.74 22.80
CA ILE A 224 7.97 2.30 24.20
C ILE A 224 7.05 1.09 24.29
N LEU A 225 7.47 0.06 25.03
CA LEU A 225 6.63 -1.10 25.34
C LEU A 225 6.48 -1.22 26.85
N GLY A 226 5.25 -1.43 27.30
CA GLY A 226 4.95 -1.59 28.72
C GLY A 226 3.67 -2.37 28.96
N VAL A 227 3.35 -2.51 30.23
CA VAL A 227 2.16 -3.21 30.70
C VAL A 227 1.53 -2.47 31.87
N ILE A 228 0.20 -2.42 31.92
CA ILE A 228 -0.59 -1.78 32.97
C ILE A 228 -1.43 -2.86 33.65
N ALA A 229 -1.41 -2.91 34.98
CA ALA A 229 -2.24 -3.83 35.74
C ALA A 229 -3.62 -3.22 36.02
N ARG A 230 -4.71 -3.92 35.67
CA ARG A 230 -6.09 -3.49 35.93
C ARG A 230 -6.40 -3.37 37.42
N SER A 231 -5.76 -4.18 38.26
CA SER A 231 -5.90 -4.13 39.73
C SER A 231 -5.42 -2.81 40.35
N VAL A 232 -4.47 -2.14 39.69
CA VAL A 232 -3.95 -0.83 40.12
C VAL A 232 -4.95 0.29 39.81
N LEU A 233 -5.82 0.09 38.81
CA LEU A 233 -6.86 1.05 38.40
C LEU A 233 -8.06 1.07 39.35
N SER A 234 -8.20 0.06 40.21
CA SER A 234 -9.27 -0.07 41.22
C SER A 234 -8.83 0.38 42.63
N GLY A 235 -7.63 0.95 42.78
CA GLY A 235 -7.13 1.50 44.05
C GLY A 235 -6.33 0.51 44.92
N GLY A 236 -5.97 -0.68 44.41
CA GLY A 236 -5.14 -1.65 45.12
C GLY A 236 -3.64 -1.39 44.94
N ALA A 237 -2.88 -1.34 46.04
CA ALA A 237 -1.43 -1.16 46.04
C ALA A 237 -0.70 -2.32 45.32
N LEU A 238 0.35 -1.97 44.57
CA LEU A 238 1.23 -2.87 43.83
C LEU A 238 2.15 -3.63 44.80
N SER A 239 1.71 -4.80 45.26
CA SER A 239 2.54 -5.74 46.02
C SER A 239 2.12 -7.17 45.65
N ALA A 240 2.94 -7.81 44.80
CA ALA A 240 3.05 -9.25 44.51
C ALA A 240 3.00 -9.60 43.02
N LEU A 241 3.96 -9.07 42.25
CA LEU A 241 4.49 -9.76 41.07
C LEU A 241 6.01 -9.89 41.27
N LYS A 242 6.39 -10.68 42.27
CA LYS A 242 7.72 -11.28 42.34
C LYS A 242 7.53 -12.79 42.30
N SER A 243 8.13 -13.39 41.27
CA SER A 243 8.44 -14.81 41.10
C SER A 243 7.37 -15.82 41.53
N LYS A 244 6.62 -16.33 40.56
CA LYS A 244 6.27 -17.76 40.55
C LYS A 244 6.64 -18.35 39.20
N ASP A 245 7.88 -18.84 39.15
CA ASP A 245 8.16 -20.04 38.37
C ASP A 245 7.35 -21.17 39.01
N SER A 246 6.36 -21.67 38.28
CA SER A 246 5.80 -23.01 38.52
C SER A 246 5.09 -23.46 37.26
N ASP A 247 5.72 -24.40 36.56
CA ASP A 247 5.08 -25.31 35.62
C ASP A 247 3.89 -26.00 36.31
N GLU A 248 2.68 -25.47 36.11
CA GLU A 248 1.46 -26.23 36.36
C GLU A 248 0.66 -26.29 35.06
N ALA A 249 0.62 -27.51 34.51
CA ALA A 249 -0.19 -27.87 33.37
C ALA A 249 -1.67 -27.55 33.66
N ILE A 250 -2.23 -26.63 32.88
CA ILE A 250 -3.65 -26.28 32.93
C ILE A 250 -4.44 -27.47 32.39
N SER A 251 -5.07 -28.23 33.29
CA SER A 251 -6.09 -29.22 32.94
C SER A 251 -7.29 -28.55 32.24
N PRO A 252 -7.88 -29.19 31.21
CA PRO A 252 -9.02 -28.62 30.49
C PRO A 252 -10.27 -28.78 31.33
N ASN A 253 -10.60 -27.75 32.12
CA ASN A 253 -11.87 -27.73 32.85
C ASN A 253 -13.01 -27.43 31.87
N ASN A 254 -13.96 -28.37 31.77
CA ASN A 254 -15.24 -28.25 31.06
C ASN A 254 -16.16 -27.22 31.75
N GLY A 255 -15.78 -25.94 31.71
CA GLY A 255 -16.57 -24.82 32.20
C GLY A 255 -17.12 -23.99 31.04
N GLN A 256 -18.40 -23.63 31.10
CA GLN A 256 -19.01 -22.62 30.24
C GLN A 256 -18.18 -21.32 30.30
N ILE A 257 -17.35 -21.08 29.29
CA ILE A 257 -16.64 -19.81 29.11
C ILE A 257 -17.72 -18.78 28.73
N ALA A 258 -17.94 -17.80 29.60
CA ALA A 258 -18.88 -16.71 29.38
C ALA A 258 -18.66 -16.09 27.99
N SER A 259 -19.65 -16.23 27.10
CA SER A 259 -19.67 -15.59 25.79
C SER A 259 -20.36 -14.24 25.88
N GLY A 260 -19.71 -13.16 25.42
CA GLY A 260 -20.26 -11.81 25.38
C GLY A 260 -19.27 -10.74 25.85
N GLU A 261 -19.74 -9.49 25.98
CA GLU A 261 -18.94 -8.34 26.47
C GLU A 261 -18.34 -8.53 27.87
N ASN A 262 -18.81 -9.55 28.60
CA ASN A 262 -18.41 -9.91 29.97
C ASN A 262 -17.41 -11.09 30.04
N ALA A 263 -16.78 -11.51 28.93
CA ALA A 263 -15.70 -12.50 28.99
C ALA A 263 -14.56 -11.99 29.91
N PRO A 264 -13.95 -12.84 30.77
CA PRO A 264 -12.90 -12.42 31.67
C PRO A 264 -11.74 -11.82 30.88
N ARG A 265 -11.31 -10.63 31.28
CA ARG A 265 -10.22 -9.90 30.63
C ARG A 265 -8.92 -10.17 31.36
N ASN A 266 -7.80 -10.10 30.63
CA ASN A 266 -6.50 -10.18 31.25
C ASN A 266 -6.35 -9.06 32.28
N ASP A 267 -5.82 -9.42 33.46
CA ASP A 267 -5.48 -8.47 34.52
C ASP A 267 -4.39 -7.48 34.09
N VAL A 268 -3.73 -7.75 32.98
CA VAL A 268 -2.67 -6.91 32.41
C VAL A 268 -3.07 -6.43 31.02
N VAL A 269 -2.87 -5.13 30.77
CA VAL A 269 -3.13 -4.45 29.49
C VAL A 269 -1.80 -3.97 28.93
N PRO A 270 -1.33 -4.54 27.80
CA PRO A 270 -0.17 -4.01 27.09
C PRO A 270 -0.41 -2.56 26.63
N ILE A 271 0.63 -1.76 26.71
CA ILE A 271 0.65 -0.39 26.21
C ILE A 271 1.89 -0.19 25.33
N ILE A 272 1.67 0.39 24.15
CA ILE A 272 2.70 0.76 23.19
C ILE A 272 2.71 2.28 23.08
N GLY A 273 3.85 2.90 23.43
CA GLY A 273 4.12 4.30 23.12
C GLY A 273 4.53 4.40 21.65
N VAL A 274 3.62 4.94 20.84
CA VAL A 274 3.75 5.04 19.39
C VAL A 274 4.30 6.42 19.03
N PRO A 275 5.41 6.52 18.27
CA PRO A 275 5.99 7.82 17.91
C PRO A 275 5.03 8.71 17.09
N GLY A 276 5.05 10.02 17.34
CA GLY A 276 4.17 11.00 16.69
C GLY A 276 4.37 11.16 15.18
N TYR A 277 5.52 10.75 14.64
CA TYR A 277 5.74 10.76 13.20
C TYR A 277 4.92 9.67 12.49
N PRO A 278 4.13 9.99 11.45
CA PRO A 278 3.18 9.07 10.82
C PRO A 278 3.77 7.75 10.32
N VAL A 279 4.95 7.81 9.71
CA VAL A 279 5.60 6.60 9.19
C VAL A 279 6.04 5.71 10.34
N SER A 280 6.64 6.30 11.37
CA SER A 280 7.01 5.58 12.59
C SER A 280 5.79 4.97 13.25
N ALA A 281 4.67 5.70 13.29
CA ALA A 281 3.43 5.23 13.90
C ALA A 281 2.87 3.99 13.17
N ALA A 282 2.75 4.07 11.84
CA ALA A 282 2.26 2.96 11.03
C ALA A 282 3.17 1.72 11.14
N LEU A 283 4.49 1.89 11.05
CA LEU A 283 5.44 0.79 11.20
C LEU A 283 5.45 0.21 12.61
N THR A 284 5.25 1.03 13.65
CA THR A 284 5.15 0.55 15.03
C THR A 284 3.97 -0.41 15.20
N VAL A 285 2.83 -0.11 14.56
CA VAL A 285 1.66 -1.00 14.56
C VAL A 285 1.98 -2.31 13.84
N ASP A 286 2.61 -2.26 12.66
CA ASP A 286 2.98 -3.46 11.91
C ASP A 286 4.01 -4.34 12.66
N ILE A 287 5.00 -3.74 13.32
CA ILE A 287 6.09 -4.47 13.98
C ILE A 287 5.66 -5.01 15.35
N PHE A 288 4.91 -4.23 16.14
CA PHE A 288 4.67 -4.55 17.55
C PHE A 288 3.21 -4.85 17.90
N ALA A 289 2.24 -4.22 17.25
CA ALA A 289 0.82 -4.48 17.55
C ALA A 289 0.27 -5.68 16.79
N GLU A 290 0.66 -5.85 15.51
CA GLU A 290 0.24 -6.97 14.67
C GLU A 290 0.49 -8.32 15.34
N PRO A 291 1.70 -8.65 15.84
CA PRO A 291 1.97 -10.01 16.31
C PRO A 291 1.18 -10.34 17.58
N VAL A 292 0.89 -9.33 18.39
CA VAL A 292 0.04 -9.45 19.59
C VAL A 292 -1.40 -9.76 19.19
N ILE A 293 -1.94 -9.03 18.23
CA ILE A 293 -3.31 -9.24 17.71
C ILE A 293 -3.42 -10.60 17.03
N ALA A 294 -2.43 -10.98 16.23
CA ALA A 294 -2.38 -12.28 15.58
C ALA A 294 -2.44 -13.42 16.59
N LYS A 295 -1.60 -13.34 17.64
CA LYS A 295 -1.57 -14.31 18.74
C LYS A 295 -2.91 -14.41 19.47
N TRP A 296 -3.55 -13.28 19.78
CA TRP A 296 -4.86 -13.27 20.44
C TRP A 296 -5.99 -13.82 19.59
N LEU A 297 -5.91 -13.66 18.27
CA LEU A 297 -6.87 -14.23 17.33
C LEU A 297 -6.57 -15.69 16.96
N GLY A 298 -5.46 -16.26 17.47
CA GLY A 298 -5.02 -17.62 17.13
C GLY A 298 -4.59 -17.77 15.66
N ARG A 299 -4.28 -16.67 14.98
CA ARG A 299 -3.78 -16.67 13.60
C ARG A 299 -2.27 -16.46 13.58
N ARG A 300 -1.64 -16.81 12.46
CA ARG A 300 -0.25 -16.42 12.21
C ARG A 300 -0.16 -14.90 11.98
N PRO A 301 0.96 -14.25 12.39
CA PRO A 301 1.29 -12.90 11.97
C PRO A 301 1.19 -12.73 10.45
N LEU A 302 0.85 -11.53 10.01
CA LEU A 302 0.79 -11.19 8.59
C LEU A 302 2.20 -11.27 7.98
N GLU A 303 2.40 -12.23 7.07
CA GLU A 303 3.61 -12.33 6.27
C GLU A 303 3.37 -11.73 4.90
N LEU A 304 4.02 -10.60 4.63
CA LEU A 304 4.00 -9.98 3.30
C LEU A 304 4.91 -10.78 2.36
N PRO A 305 4.50 -11.01 1.09
CA PRO A 305 5.38 -11.59 0.10
C PRO A 305 6.70 -10.80 0.02
N VAL A 306 7.82 -11.50 -0.12
CA VAL A 306 9.14 -10.87 -0.26
C VAL A 306 9.65 -11.12 -1.67
N GLU A 307 10.06 -10.05 -2.33
CA GLU A 307 10.63 -10.10 -3.67
C GLU A 307 12.03 -9.46 -3.69
N GLU A 308 12.90 -10.01 -4.53
CA GLU A 308 14.23 -9.47 -4.77
C GLU A 308 14.14 -8.40 -5.87
N ALA A 309 14.52 -7.16 -5.55
CA ALA A 309 14.49 -6.03 -6.47
C ALA A 309 15.87 -5.37 -6.59
N THR A 310 16.15 -4.77 -7.75
CA THR A 310 17.39 -4.00 -7.99
C THR A 310 17.18 -2.54 -7.64
N LEU A 311 18.05 -1.99 -6.80
CA LEU A 311 17.93 -0.64 -6.31
C LEU A 311 18.31 0.39 -7.39
N THR A 312 17.48 1.38 -7.65
CA THR A 312 17.75 2.40 -8.70
C THR A 312 18.67 3.53 -8.24
N ARG A 313 18.88 3.67 -6.92
CA ARG A 313 19.73 4.73 -6.35
C ARG A 313 20.35 4.30 -5.03
N LYS A 314 21.54 4.81 -4.74
CA LYS A 314 22.23 4.56 -3.47
C LYS A 314 21.32 4.87 -2.28
N LEU A 315 21.26 3.93 -1.36
CA LEU A 315 20.58 4.03 -0.09
C LEU A 315 21.64 4.14 0.99
N VAL A 316 21.63 5.21 1.76
CA VAL A 316 22.54 5.38 2.91
C VAL A 316 21.79 5.06 4.18
N SER A 317 22.33 4.16 5.01
CA SER A 317 21.77 3.83 6.32
C SER A 317 22.83 4.07 7.40
N PRO A 318 22.51 4.75 8.52
CA PRO A 318 23.40 4.76 9.67
C PRO A 318 23.61 3.34 10.20
N ALA A 319 24.79 3.05 10.75
CA ALA A 319 25.02 1.80 11.44
C ALA A 319 24.20 1.73 12.74
N GLY A 320 23.74 0.52 13.09
CA GLY A 320 23.15 0.22 14.40
C GLY A 320 21.63 0.01 14.41
N ASP A 321 20.88 0.57 13.46
CA ASP A 321 19.42 0.40 13.37
C ASP A 321 19.02 -0.37 12.10
N ASP A 322 18.01 -1.22 12.21
CA ASP A 322 17.32 -1.77 11.04
C ASP A 322 16.52 -0.64 10.33
N ASP A 323 16.93 -0.26 9.13
CA ASP A 323 16.35 0.85 8.35
C ASP A 323 15.30 0.31 7.38
N PHE A 324 14.03 0.55 7.72
CA PHE A 324 12.85 0.25 6.94
C PHE A 324 12.58 1.36 5.93
N VAL A 325 12.91 1.08 4.67
CA VAL A 325 12.89 2.04 3.58
C VAL A 325 11.74 1.72 2.64
N ARG A 326 10.78 2.64 2.55
CA ARG A 326 9.69 2.55 1.59
C ARG A 326 10.24 2.69 0.17
N VAL A 327 9.76 1.85 -0.73
CA VAL A 327 10.15 1.83 -2.13
C VAL A 327 8.92 1.80 -3.03
N VAL A 328 9.07 2.38 -4.21
CA VAL A 328 8.22 2.14 -5.38
C VAL A 328 8.86 1.00 -6.19
N LEU A 329 8.04 0.04 -6.61
CA LEU A 329 8.48 -1.05 -7.48
C LEU A 329 7.98 -0.80 -8.91
N GLY A 330 8.77 -1.23 -9.89
CA GLY A 330 8.35 -1.33 -11.28
C GLY A 330 9.16 -2.38 -12.02
N ARG A 331 8.52 -3.13 -12.93
CA ARG A 331 9.23 -4.08 -13.80
C ARG A 331 9.61 -3.37 -15.09
N VAL A 332 10.91 -3.14 -15.29
CA VAL A 332 11.44 -2.50 -16.50
C VAL A 332 12.24 -3.54 -17.29
N GLY A 333 11.71 -3.94 -18.44
CA GLY A 333 12.20 -5.13 -19.15
C GLY A 333 12.13 -6.38 -18.25
N GLY A 334 13.22 -7.13 -18.16
CA GLY A 334 13.29 -8.33 -17.32
C GLY A 334 13.52 -8.09 -15.82
N LYS A 335 13.75 -6.83 -15.38
CA LYS A 335 14.21 -6.52 -14.02
C LYS A 335 13.11 -5.93 -13.16
N LEU A 336 12.96 -6.43 -11.94
CA LEU A 336 12.19 -5.75 -10.89
C LEU A 336 13.08 -4.68 -10.26
N LEU A 337 12.66 -3.43 -10.33
CA LEU A 337 13.41 -2.29 -9.82
C LEU A 337 12.75 -1.74 -8.57
N ALA A 338 13.54 -1.38 -7.58
CA ALA A 338 13.12 -0.70 -6.36
C ALA A 338 13.69 0.72 -6.36
N THR A 339 12.80 1.71 -6.44
CA THR A 339 13.16 3.12 -6.26
C THR A 339 12.76 3.55 -4.85
N PRO A 340 13.72 3.83 -3.95
CA PRO A 340 13.40 4.38 -2.64
C PRO A 340 12.52 5.61 -2.76
N LEU A 341 11.63 5.83 -1.80
CA LEU A 341 10.86 7.07 -1.70
C LEU A 341 11.62 8.12 -0.89
N ALA A 342 11.08 9.35 -0.83
CA ALA A 342 11.65 10.42 -0.02
C ALA A 342 11.76 9.98 1.45
N ARG A 343 12.92 10.25 2.07
CA ARG A 343 13.17 9.91 3.48
C ARG A 343 12.52 10.95 4.40
N GLY A 344 12.23 10.51 5.62
CA GLY A 344 11.54 11.32 6.63
C GLY A 344 10.40 10.53 7.25
N ALA A 345 10.33 10.54 8.58
CA ALA A 345 9.27 9.89 9.32
C ALA A 345 7.94 10.68 9.24
N GLY A 346 8.02 11.98 8.92
CA GLY A 346 6.88 12.90 8.76
C GLY A 346 6.10 12.80 7.44
N VAL A 347 6.59 12.03 6.45
CA VAL A 347 6.11 12.12 5.07
C VAL A 347 5.01 11.07 4.83
N ILE A 348 3.76 11.36 5.21
CA ILE A 348 2.63 10.42 5.06
C ILE A 348 2.40 9.98 3.61
N THR A 349 2.63 10.85 2.63
CA THR A 349 2.48 10.54 1.20
C THR A 349 3.38 9.38 0.76
N SER A 350 4.53 9.19 1.40
CA SER A 350 5.41 8.06 1.11
C SER A 350 4.81 6.71 1.52
N LEU A 351 3.93 6.65 2.53
CA LEU A 351 3.22 5.42 2.87
C LEU A 351 2.17 5.10 1.80
N ALA A 352 1.42 6.11 1.35
CA ALA A 352 0.41 5.93 0.30
C ALA A 352 1.03 5.50 -1.05
N GLN A 353 2.20 6.05 -1.37
CA GLN A 353 2.92 5.75 -2.62
C GLN A 353 3.66 4.40 -2.59
N ALA A 354 4.08 3.93 -1.41
CA ALA A 354 4.92 2.74 -1.28
C ALA A 354 4.28 1.49 -1.93
N ASP A 355 5.07 0.79 -2.73
CA ASP A 355 4.76 -0.54 -3.27
C ASP A 355 5.29 -1.65 -2.37
N GLY A 356 6.28 -1.32 -1.54
CA GLY A 356 6.86 -2.22 -0.59
C GLY A 356 7.82 -1.54 0.38
N LEU A 357 8.37 -2.35 1.27
CA LEU A 357 9.27 -1.96 2.34
C LEU A 357 10.56 -2.78 2.23
N ALA A 358 11.65 -2.11 1.88
CA ALA A 358 12.99 -2.67 1.87
C ALA A 358 13.58 -2.60 3.28
N LEU A 359 14.22 -3.68 3.73
CA LEU A 359 14.92 -3.72 5.01
C LEU A 359 16.43 -3.63 4.77
N VAL A 360 17.06 -2.61 5.33
CA VAL A 360 18.52 -2.51 5.37
C VAL A 360 18.94 -2.85 6.79
N SER A 361 19.57 -4.01 6.95
CA SER A 361 19.97 -4.52 8.25
C SER A 361 20.97 -3.59 8.94
N SER A 362 20.85 -3.49 10.27
CA SER A 362 21.68 -2.67 11.17
C SER A 362 23.21 -2.80 10.99
N GLY A 363 23.69 -3.94 10.46
CA GLY A 363 25.10 -4.17 10.13
C GLY A 363 25.57 -3.54 8.81
N THR A 364 24.69 -2.91 8.03
CA THR A 364 24.98 -2.40 6.68
C THR A 364 24.84 -0.88 6.66
N GLN A 365 25.86 -0.16 6.18
CA GLN A 365 25.85 1.32 6.10
C GLN A 365 25.11 1.89 4.87
N GLY A 366 24.39 1.03 4.16
CA GLY A 366 23.73 1.38 2.91
C GLY A 366 23.88 0.32 1.84
N VAL A 367 23.21 0.55 0.72
CA VAL A 367 23.17 -0.33 -0.46
C VAL A 367 23.42 0.54 -1.69
N GLU A 368 24.31 0.12 -2.57
CA GLU A 368 24.67 0.90 -3.75
C GLU A 368 23.60 0.78 -4.87
N ALA A 369 23.58 1.76 -5.78
CA ALA A 369 22.70 1.67 -6.95
C ALA A 369 23.09 0.46 -7.83
N GLY A 370 22.10 -0.31 -8.27
CA GLY A 370 22.29 -1.54 -9.05
C GLY A 370 22.43 -2.81 -8.21
N GLU A 371 22.58 -2.70 -6.88
CA GLU A 371 22.58 -3.86 -5.99
C GLU A 371 21.17 -4.38 -5.73
N LYS A 372 21.09 -5.65 -5.31
CA LYS A 372 19.83 -6.31 -5.01
C LYS A 372 19.44 -6.12 -3.56
N ILE A 373 18.14 -5.96 -3.31
CA ILE A 373 17.57 -5.81 -1.97
C ILE A 373 16.27 -6.60 -1.84
N GLN A 374 16.03 -7.13 -0.64
CA GLN A 374 14.77 -7.81 -0.31
C GLN A 374 13.70 -6.78 0.03
N VAL A 375 12.54 -6.89 -0.61
CA VAL A 375 11.42 -5.96 -0.44
C VAL A 375 10.17 -6.72 -0.01
N LYS A 376 9.61 -6.35 1.14
CA LYS A 376 8.30 -6.80 1.59
C LYS A 376 7.23 -6.07 0.78
N MET A 377 6.40 -6.80 0.06
CA MET A 377 5.47 -6.26 -0.93
C MET A 377 4.16 -5.81 -0.27
N TYR A 378 3.76 -4.56 -0.51
CA TYR A 378 2.43 -4.05 -0.14
C TYR A 378 1.40 -4.20 -1.27
N ARG A 379 1.87 -4.29 -2.53
CA ARG A 379 1.03 -4.53 -3.71
C ARG A 379 1.34 -5.89 -4.31
N SER A 380 0.36 -6.46 -5.00
CA SER A 380 0.53 -7.75 -5.69
C SER A 380 1.50 -7.63 -6.88
N ARG A 381 2.11 -8.75 -7.28
CA ARG A 381 3.01 -8.77 -8.44
C ARG A 381 2.32 -8.30 -9.74
N SER A 382 1.05 -8.67 -9.92
CA SER A 382 0.24 -8.25 -11.08
C SER A 382 0.07 -6.73 -11.16
N GLU A 383 -0.13 -6.06 -10.01
CA GLU A 383 -0.20 -4.58 -9.96
C GLU A 383 1.15 -3.93 -10.29
N ILE A 384 2.25 -4.52 -9.83
CA ILE A 384 3.60 -4.02 -10.12
C ILE A 384 3.96 -4.17 -11.59
N GLU A 385 3.53 -5.24 -12.25
CA GLU A 385 3.74 -5.46 -13.68
C GLU A 385 3.02 -4.41 -14.55
N LYS A 386 1.97 -3.76 -14.02
CA LYS A 386 1.25 -2.66 -14.68
C LYS A 386 1.81 -1.27 -14.34
N THR A 387 2.91 -1.21 -13.59
CA THR A 387 3.52 0.07 -13.18
C THR A 387 4.47 0.60 -14.25
N ILE A 388 4.12 1.75 -14.80
CA ILE A 388 4.98 2.58 -15.62
C ILE A 388 5.91 3.39 -14.70
N LEU A 389 7.16 2.96 -14.58
CA LEU A 389 8.19 3.70 -13.87
C LEU A 389 8.78 4.85 -14.72
N ALA A 390 8.62 6.08 -14.24
CA ALA A 390 9.18 7.30 -14.82
C ALA A 390 10.26 7.89 -13.90
N ILE A 391 11.47 8.10 -14.41
CA ILE A 391 12.58 8.69 -13.63
C ILE A 391 13.13 9.87 -14.39
N GLY A 392 13.05 11.07 -13.81
CA GLY A 392 13.55 12.28 -14.48
C GLY A 392 13.18 13.57 -13.78
N SER A 393 12.90 14.60 -14.58
CA SER A 393 12.36 15.85 -14.07
C SER A 393 10.90 15.69 -13.65
N HIS A 394 10.44 16.61 -12.82
CA HIS A 394 9.05 16.64 -12.34
C HIS A 394 8.24 17.65 -13.16
N ASP A 395 6.99 17.32 -13.44
CA ASP A 395 5.96 18.24 -13.94
C ASP A 395 4.61 17.86 -13.31
N LEU A 396 3.73 18.85 -13.08
CA LEU A 396 2.37 18.61 -12.58
C LEU A 396 1.52 17.77 -13.56
N THR A 397 1.84 17.80 -14.85
CA THR A 397 1.21 16.95 -15.87
C THR A 397 1.46 15.48 -15.62
N LEU A 398 2.57 15.08 -14.99
CA LEU A 398 2.80 13.68 -14.65
C LEU A 398 1.81 13.19 -13.58
N ASP A 399 1.39 14.04 -12.65
CA ASP A 399 0.38 13.70 -11.65
C ASP A 399 -1.00 13.55 -12.30
N LEU A 400 -1.35 14.43 -13.23
CA LEU A 400 -2.56 14.30 -14.06
C LEU A 400 -2.51 13.03 -14.91
N MET A 401 -1.37 12.74 -15.55
CA MET A 401 -1.20 11.51 -16.32
C MET A 401 -1.40 10.28 -15.43
N ALA A 402 -0.89 10.28 -14.20
CA ALA A 402 -1.08 9.17 -13.27
C ALA A 402 -2.57 8.94 -12.95
N GLN A 403 -3.35 10.01 -12.80
CA GLN A 403 -4.79 9.92 -12.59
C GLN A 403 -5.50 9.29 -13.81
N PHE A 404 -5.24 9.79 -15.02
CA PHE A 404 -5.91 9.30 -16.23
C PHE A 404 -5.45 7.88 -16.63
N LEU A 405 -4.18 7.55 -16.45
CA LEU A 405 -3.65 6.20 -16.71
C LEU A 405 -4.29 5.16 -15.78
N ALA A 406 -4.68 5.54 -14.56
CA ALA A 406 -5.38 4.65 -13.65
C ALA A 406 -6.74 4.18 -14.21
N GLU A 407 -7.41 4.98 -15.05
CA GLU A 407 -8.64 4.57 -15.76
C GLU A 407 -8.38 3.44 -16.77
N SER A 408 -7.15 3.32 -17.25
CA SER A 408 -6.70 2.30 -18.20
C SER A 408 -5.92 1.15 -17.54
N ASP A 409 -6.11 0.94 -16.23
CA ASP A 409 -5.42 -0.10 -15.46
C ASP A 409 -3.89 -0.02 -15.60
N ARG A 410 -3.37 1.22 -15.59
CA ARG A 410 -1.95 1.54 -15.57
C ARG A 410 -1.64 2.43 -14.38
N ARG A 411 -0.53 2.15 -13.70
CA ARG A 411 -0.04 2.99 -12.61
C ARG A 411 1.20 3.72 -13.08
N LEU A 412 1.19 5.05 -13.04
CA LEU A 412 2.39 5.84 -13.26
C LEU A 412 3.05 6.13 -11.91
N ALA A 413 4.31 5.73 -11.76
CA ALA A 413 5.11 6.05 -10.59
C ALA A 413 6.33 6.86 -11.00
N SER A 414 6.46 8.07 -10.46
CA SER A 414 7.50 9.02 -10.82
C SER A 414 8.55 9.19 -9.71
N ALA A 415 9.82 9.27 -10.09
CA ALA A 415 10.92 9.62 -9.19
C ALA A 415 11.69 10.84 -9.71
N ASN A 416 11.81 11.86 -8.86
CA ASN A 416 12.33 13.17 -9.23
C ASN A 416 13.84 13.26 -9.00
N VAL A 417 14.60 13.04 -10.07
CA VAL A 417 16.09 13.14 -10.06
C VAL A 417 16.62 14.24 -10.98
N GLY A 418 15.72 15.01 -11.60
CA GLY A 418 16.07 16.01 -12.61
C GLY A 418 16.29 15.39 -13.99
N SER A 419 16.32 16.23 -15.02
CA SER A 419 16.37 15.80 -16.43
C SER A 419 17.63 14.98 -16.74
N GLN A 420 18.80 15.43 -16.30
CA GLN A 420 20.06 14.72 -16.52
C GLN A 420 20.09 13.35 -15.82
N GLY A 421 19.63 13.30 -14.57
CA GLY A 421 19.51 12.05 -13.82
C GLY A 421 18.57 11.06 -14.52
N GLY A 422 17.49 11.55 -15.12
CA GLY A 422 16.54 10.74 -15.89
C GLY A 422 17.18 10.09 -17.12
N LEU A 423 17.93 10.85 -17.92
CA LEU A 423 18.64 10.29 -19.09
C LEU A 423 19.66 9.20 -18.68
N ILE A 424 20.37 9.41 -17.57
CA ILE A 424 21.31 8.42 -17.03
C ILE A 424 20.58 7.16 -16.56
N ALA A 425 19.42 7.29 -15.90
CA ALA A 425 18.58 6.17 -15.48
C ALA A 425 18.06 5.36 -16.69
N LEU A 426 17.61 6.04 -17.75
CA LEU A 426 17.20 5.37 -18.99
C LEU A 426 18.34 4.57 -19.63
N LYS A 427 19.56 5.13 -19.68
CA LYS A 427 20.75 4.40 -20.16
C LYS A 427 21.01 3.11 -19.38
N ARG A 428 20.74 3.12 -18.07
CA ARG A 428 20.89 1.93 -17.21
C ARG A 428 19.73 0.94 -17.30
N GLY A 429 18.66 1.31 -18.02
CA GLY A 429 17.43 0.54 -18.08
C GLY A 429 16.64 0.57 -16.78
N GLU A 430 16.71 1.68 -16.05
CA GLU A 430 16.09 1.85 -14.72
C GLU A 430 14.70 2.49 -14.78
N ALA A 431 14.22 2.88 -15.97
CA ALA A 431 12.91 3.49 -16.18
C ALA A 431 12.37 3.21 -17.59
N HIS A 432 11.06 3.33 -17.75
CA HIS A 432 10.39 3.25 -19.06
C HIS A 432 10.51 4.56 -19.82
N PHE A 433 10.41 5.70 -19.13
CA PHE A 433 10.63 7.02 -19.71
C PHE A 433 11.18 8.02 -18.69
N ALA A 434 11.71 9.14 -19.21
CA ALA A 434 12.15 10.28 -18.41
C ALA A 434 11.50 11.56 -18.93
N GLY A 435 10.93 12.35 -18.02
CA GLY A 435 10.58 13.73 -18.32
C GLY A 435 11.84 14.60 -18.38
N SER A 436 12.01 15.38 -19.44
CA SER A 436 13.24 16.14 -19.71
C SER A 436 12.98 17.47 -20.42
N HIS A 437 13.81 18.44 -20.10
CA HIS A 437 13.76 19.81 -20.60
C HIS A 437 15.15 20.47 -20.50
N LEU A 438 16.19 19.76 -20.94
CA LEU A 438 17.57 20.27 -20.93
C LEU A 438 17.80 21.18 -22.12
N LEU A 439 17.99 22.47 -21.86
CA LEU A 439 18.38 23.46 -22.87
C LEU A 439 19.84 23.23 -23.30
N ASP A 440 20.10 23.19 -24.60
CA ASP A 440 21.45 23.34 -25.13
C ASP A 440 21.75 24.84 -25.32
N PRO A 441 22.73 25.40 -24.57
CA PRO A 441 23.02 26.82 -24.64
C PRO A 441 23.66 27.26 -25.96
N ARG A 442 24.10 26.33 -26.82
CA ARG A 442 24.79 26.64 -28.08
C ARG A 442 23.84 26.91 -29.22
N ASP A 443 22.73 26.19 -29.29
CA ASP A 443 21.76 26.28 -30.38
C ASP A 443 20.32 26.59 -29.91
N GLY A 444 20.09 26.63 -28.59
CA GLY A 444 18.78 26.93 -28.01
C GLY A 444 17.75 25.81 -28.13
N THR A 445 18.16 24.62 -28.60
CA THR A 445 17.28 23.46 -28.70
C THR A 445 17.19 22.71 -27.37
N TYR A 446 16.15 21.87 -27.21
CA TYR A 446 15.93 21.09 -26.01
C TYR A 446 16.23 19.60 -26.24
N ASN A 447 16.84 18.97 -25.23
CA ASN A 447 17.03 17.53 -25.03
C ASN A 447 17.95 16.80 -26.02
N ILE A 448 17.94 17.11 -27.32
CA ILE A 448 18.60 16.30 -28.36
C ILE A 448 20.09 16.10 -28.10
N SER A 449 20.85 17.18 -27.90
CA SER A 449 22.30 17.08 -27.64
C SER A 449 22.61 16.35 -26.33
N SER A 450 21.80 16.57 -25.29
CA SER A 450 21.91 15.89 -24.00
C SER A 450 21.62 14.39 -24.12
N ILE A 451 20.62 14.00 -24.90
CA ILE A 451 20.33 12.59 -25.20
C ILE A 451 21.53 11.94 -25.88
N ARG A 452 22.10 12.58 -26.91
CA ARG A 452 23.29 12.06 -27.61
C ARG A 452 24.51 11.93 -26.69
N HIS A 453 24.66 12.85 -25.74
CA HIS A 453 25.76 12.83 -24.79
C HIS A 453 25.59 11.76 -23.70
N TYR A 454 24.42 11.70 -23.05
CA TYR A 454 24.19 10.82 -21.90
C TYR A 454 23.75 9.40 -22.28
N MET A 455 23.10 9.23 -23.43
CA MET A 455 22.57 7.96 -23.95
C MET A 455 23.11 7.61 -25.35
N PRO A 456 24.44 7.60 -25.57
CA PRO A 456 25.00 7.37 -26.90
C PRO A 456 24.64 5.97 -27.40
N GLY A 457 24.15 5.90 -28.65
CA GLY A 457 23.81 4.64 -29.32
C GLY A 457 22.54 3.94 -28.84
N ILE A 458 21.72 4.60 -27.99
CA ILE A 458 20.42 4.08 -27.58
C ILE A 458 19.33 4.74 -28.41
N PRO A 459 18.58 4.00 -29.25
CA PRO A 459 17.45 4.55 -30.00
C PRO A 459 16.35 5.02 -29.05
N VAL A 460 15.85 6.23 -29.26
CA VAL A 460 14.78 6.84 -28.46
C VAL A 460 13.67 7.40 -29.33
N LYS A 461 12.48 7.48 -28.74
CA LYS A 461 11.36 8.29 -29.18
C LYS A 461 11.20 9.45 -28.19
N VAL A 462 11.26 10.67 -28.70
CA VAL A 462 11.07 11.90 -27.93
C VAL A 462 9.75 12.52 -28.33
N VAL A 463 8.85 12.66 -27.36
CA VAL A 463 7.50 13.20 -27.58
C VAL A 463 7.33 14.47 -26.77
N ALA A 464 6.92 15.55 -27.41
CA ALA A 464 6.59 16.78 -26.71
C ALA A 464 5.34 16.57 -25.85
N LEU A 465 5.42 16.92 -24.57
CA LEU A 465 4.29 16.83 -23.65
C LEU A 465 3.55 18.16 -23.59
N VAL A 466 4.26 19.22 -23.22
CA VAL A 466 3.69 20.57 -23.04
C VAL A 466 4.73 21.66 -23.27
N GLY A 467 4.27 22.83 -23.71
CA GLY A 467 4.94 24.11 -23.48
C GLY A 467 4.54 24.66 -22.11
N ARG A 468 5.43 25.39 -21.44
CA ARG A 468 5.14 26.02 -20.15
C ARG A 468 5.91 27.29 -19.88
N ASP A 469 5.29 28.21 -19.16
CA ASP A 469 5.89 29.44 -18.66
C ASP A 469 6.86 29.12 -17.51
N GLN A 470 8.12 29.50 -17.68
CA GLN A 470 9.11 29.59 -16.61
C GLN A 470 9.24 31.03 -16.13
N GLY A 471 9.27 31.21 -14.81
CA GLY A 471 9.25 32.54 -14.23
C GLY A 471 9.57 32.55 -12.74
N LEU A 472 9.64 33.76 -12.18
CA LEU A 472 9.90 33.95 -10.75
C LEU A 472 8.59 33.85 -9.98
N ILE A 473 8.53 32.88 -9.07
CA ILE A 473 7.48 32.77 -8.06
C ILE A 473 7.84 33.75 -6.94
N VAL A 474 6.93 34.66 -6.61
CA VAL A 474 7.13 35.68 -5.56
C VAL A 474 5.93 35.72 -4.62
N LYS A 475 6.13 36.25 -3.41
CA LYS A 475 5.00 36.48 -2.48
C LYS A 475 3.94 37.37 -3.11
N LYS A 476 2.68 37.13 -2.74
CA LYS A 476 1.53 37.96 -3.13
C LYS A 476 1.82 39.45 -2.91
N GLY A 477 1.51 40.27 -3.91
CA GLY A 477 1.78 41.70 -3.93
C GLY A 477 3.25 42.06 -4.22
N ASN A 478 4.13 41.08 -4.43
CA ASN A 478 5.55 41.24 -4.76
C ASN A 478 6.26 42.29 -3.87
N PRO A 479 6.37 42.07 -2.55
CA PRO A 479 6.82 43.07 -1.59
C PRO A 479 8.26 43.55 -1.79
N LYS A 480 9.06 42.81 -2.57
CA LYS A 480 10.46 43.14 -2.91
C LYS A 480 10.59 43.82 -4.27
N GLY A 481 9.49 44.02 -5.01
CA GLY A 481 9.49 44.70 -6.31
C GLY A 481 10.31 43.98 -7.38
N ILE A 482 10.42 42.65 -7.30
CA ILE A 482 11.20 41.81 -8.22
C ILE A 482 10.48 41.80 -9.58
N LYS A 483 11.16 42.04 -10.69
CA LYS A 483 10.54 42.04 -12.04
C LYS A 483 11.36 41.28 -13.07
N ARG A 484 12.65 41.08 -12.83
CA ARG A 484 13.59 40.44 -13.76
C ARG A 484 14.74 39.78 -13.01
N LEU A 485 15.51 38.94 -13.70
CA LEU A 485 16.66 38.23 -13.10
C LEU A 485 17.71 39.16 -12.47
N LYS A 486 17.90 40.37 -13.01
CA LYS A 486 18.84 41.35 -12.43
C LYS A 486 18.44 41.79 -11.02
N ASP A 487 17.17 41.68 -10.64
CA ASP A 487 16.71 42.07 -9.30
C ASP A 487 17.11 41.05 -8.22
N LEU A 488 17.57 39.85 -8.62
CA LEU A 488 18.05 38.82 -7.70
C LEU A 488 19.38 39.19 -7.01
N THR A 489 20.13 40.15 -7.56
CA THR A 489 21.38 40.65 -6.96
C THR A 489 21.14 41.71 -5.89
N GLN A 490 19.88 42.06 -5.61
CA GLN A 490 19.56 43.03 -4.56
C GLN A 490 19.89 42.43 -3.18
N PRO A 491 20.59 43.15 -2.27
CA PRO A 491 21.05 42.59 -0.99
C PRO A 491 19.96 42.01 -0.07
N LYS A 492 18.70 42.41 -0.28
CA LYS A 492 17.54 42.01 0.53
C LYS A 492 16.64 40.96 -0.13
N VAL A 493 17.03 40.42 -1.29
CA VAL A 493 16.29 39.38 -2.01
C VAL A 493 16.97 38.06 -1.77
N ARG A 494 16.28 37.12 -1.14
CA ARG A 494 16.75 35.75 -0.95
C ARG A 494 16.03 34.83 -1.91
N ILE A 495 16.77 33.97 -2.60
CA ILE A 495 16.20 32.98 -3.51
C ILE A 495 16.27 31.58 -2.94
N VAL A 496 15.45 30.70 -3.50
CA VAL A 496 15.62 29.25 -3.46
C VAL A 496 15.58 28.70 -4.88
N ASN A 497 16.43 27.74 -5.17
CA ASN A 497 16.58 27.16 -6.51
C ASN A 497 16.00 25.75 -6.60
N ARG A 498 15.81 25.26 -7.82
CA ARG A 498 15.66 23.82 -8.09
C ARG A 498 17.02 23.14 -7.95
N GLN A 499 17.04 21.83 -7.68
CA GLN A 499 18.26 21.05 -7.53
C GLN A 499 19.18 21.14 -8.76
N ARG A 500 20.50 20.99 -8.55
CA ARG A 500 21.47 20.95 -9.66
C ARG A 500 21.09 19.87 -10.67
N GLY A 501 21.22 20.19 -11.96
CA GLY A 501 20.84 19.29 -13.08
C GLY A 501 19.35 19.26 -13.42
N ALA A 502 18.48 19.96 -12.68
CA ALA A 502 17.12 20.23 -13.14
C ALA A 502 17.13 21.19 -14.33
N GLY A 503 16.27 21.00 -15.34
CA GLY A 503 16.24 21.87 -16.52
C GLY A 503 15.99 23.33 -16.17
N THR A 504 15.14 23.62 -15.17
CA THR A 504 14.92 24.97 -14.64
C THR A 504 16.19 25.58 -14.04
N ARG A 505 17.04 24.77 -13.40
CA ARG A 505 18.31 25.26 -12.85
C ARG A 505 19.32 25.54 -13.96
N VAL A 506 19.40 24.65 -14.96
CA VAL A 506 20.23 24.87 -16.16
C VAL A 506 19.80 26.13 -16.90
N LEU A 507 18.49 26.35 -17.07
CA LEU A 507 17.92 27.53 -17.70
C LEU A 507 18.26 28.82 -16.93
N LEU A 508 18.11 28.82 -15.60
CA LEU A 508 18.51 29.95 -14.77
C LEU A 508 19.99 30.27 -14.95
N ASP A 509 20.85 29.25 -14.84
CA ASP A 509 22.30 29.41 -14.88
C ASP A 509 22.73 29.96 -16.24
N TYR A 510 22.16 29.43 -17.34
CA TYR A 510 22.37 29.97 -18.69
C TYR A 510 22.02 31.45 -18.79
N HIS A 511 20.85 31.87 -18.29
CA HIS A 511 20.45 33.27 -18.38
C HIS A 511 21.29 34.18 -17.48
N LEU A 512 21.67 33.75 -16.28
CA LEU A 512 22.57 34.50 -15.41
C LEU A 512 23.95 34.68 -16.06
N ASP A 513 24.48 33.61 -16.65
CA ASP A 513 25.78 33.62 -17.34
C ASP A 513 25.72 34.54 -18.58
N SER A 514 24.64 34.48 -19.37
CA SER A 514 24.42 35.36 -20.53
C SER A 514 24.32 36.84 -20.17
N MET A 515 23.89 37.15 -18.94
CA MET A 515 23.80 38.51 -18.41
C MET A 515 25.05 38.92 -17.61
N ALA A 516 26.08 38.06 -17.54
CA ALA A 516 27.28 38.24 -16.73
C ALA A 516 26.98 38.54 -15.24
N ILE A 517 25.95 37.90 -14.68
CA ILE A 517 25.59 38.02 -13.26
C ILE A 517 26.32 36.93 -12.46
N PRO A 518 27.24 37.27 -11.53
CA PRO A 518 27.92 36.28 -10.71
C PRO A 518 26.94 35.59 -9.78
N LYS A 519 26.92 34.26 -9.79
CA LYS A 519 26.01 33.41 -9.00
C LYS A 519 26.22 33.61 -7.49
N GLU A 520 27.45 33.90 -7.09
CA GLU A 520 27.89 34.16 -5.73
C GLU A 520 27.32 35.48 -5.18
N SER A 521 26.91 36.40 -6.07
CA SER A 521 26.30 37.67 -5.69
C SER A 521 24.81 37.54 -5.31
N ILE A 522 24.22 36.36 -5.50
CA ILE A 522 22.80 36.10 -5.25
C ILE A 522 22.63 35.38 -3.90
N LEU A 523 21.90 36.01 -2.98
CA LEU A 523 21.67 35.46 -1.65
C LEU A 523 20.75 34.23 -1.72
N GLY A 524 21.22 33.09 -1.19
CA GLY A 524 20.45 31.84 -1.17
C GLY A 524 20.57 30.99 -2.44
N TYR A 525 21.46 31.33 -3.37
CA TYR A 525 21.65 30.63 -4.64
C TYR A 525 21.95 29.11 -4.51
N ASN A 526 22.54 28.67 -3.39
CA ASN A 526 22.80 27.25 -3.10
C ASN A 526 21.68 26.55 -2.32
N GLN A 527 20.58 27.24 -1.98
CA GLN A 527 19.41 26.59 -1.38
C GLN A 527 18.61 25.89 -2.48
N GLU A 528 18.26 24.63 -2.26
CA GLU A 528 17.69 23.78 -3.31
C GLU A 528 16.36 23.14 -2.87
N GLU A 529 15.46 22.97 -3.83
CA GLU A 529 14.18 22.28 -3.74
C GLU A 529 14.00 21.29 -4.88
N TYR A 530 13.28 20.19 -4.62
CA TYR A 530 13.17 19.04 -5.54
C TYR A 530 11.90 19.01 -6.38
N THR A 531 10.91 19.88 -6.08
CA THR A 531 9.73 20.11 -6.91
C THR A 531 9.44 21.61 -7.08
N HIS A 532 8.61 21.95 -8.07
CA HIS A 532 8.14 23.33 -8.25
C HIS A 532 7.26 23.78 -7.06
N LEU A 533 6.44 22.90 -6.51
CA LEU A 533 5.67 23.15 -5.29
C LEU A 533 6.56 23.35 -4.06
N GLY A 534 7.73 22.69 -3.99
CA GLY A 534 8.72 22.93 -2.94
C GLY A 534 9.28 24.34 -2.97
N VAL A 535 9.62 24.85 -4.16
CA VAL A 535 10.02 26.25 -4.37
C VAL A 535 8.90 27.20 -3.94
N ALA A 536 7.67 26.96 -4.42
CA ALA A 536 6.52 27.79 -4.07
C ALA A 536 6.25 27.79 -2.56
N SER A 537 6.35 26.63 -1.89
CA SER A 537 6.17 26.48 -0.44
C SER A 537 7.25 27.25 0.35
N ALA A 538 8.50 27.23 -0.11
CA ALA A 538 9.58 28.01 0.48
C ALA A 538 9.31 29.53 0.40
N VAL A 539 8.73 30.00 -0.70
CA VAL A 539 8.34 31.40 -0.88
C VAL A 539 7.14 31.76 -0.01
N ALA A 540 6.09 30.92 -0.01
CA ALA A 540 4.89 31.10 0.81
C ALA A 540 5.21 31.15 2.31
N SER A 541 6.08 30.26 2.79
CA SER A 541 6.53 30.22 4.19
C SER A 541 7.53 31.33 4.56
N GLY A 542 8.02 32.10 3.57
CA GLY A 542 9.01 33.16 3.79
C GLY A 542 10.43 32.67 4.04
N ARG A 543 10.72 31.40 3.79
CA ARG A 543 12.10 30.89 3.77
C ARG A 543 12.92 31.54 2.64
N ALA A 544 12.26 31.84 1.52
CA ALA A 544 12.79 32.63 0.40
C ALA A 544 11.82 33.77 0.03
N ASP A 545 12.33 34.79 -0.66
CA ASP A 545 11.54 35.87 -1.23
C ASP A 545 11.07 35.53 -2.66
N CYS A 546 11.86 34.74 -3.40
CA CYS A 546 11.48 34.23 -4.71
C CYS A 546 12.19 32.91 -5.07
N GLY A 547 11.79 32.30 -6.18
CA GLY A 547 12.49 31.19 -6.80
C GLY A 547 11.99 30.94 -8.22
N LEU A 548 12.82 30.37 -9.09
CA LEU A 548 12.43 30.06 -10.46
C LEU A 548 11.56 28.78 -10.49
N GLY A 549 10.42 28.86 -11.18
CA GLY A 549 9.49 27.75 -11.33
C GLY A 549 8.40 28.03 -12.37
N ILE A 550 7.29 27.31 -12.25
CA ILE A 550 6.16 27.34 -13.20
C ILE A 550 4.96 28.11 -12.63
N ALA A 551 4.18 28.74 -13.50
CA ALA A 551 3.01 29.55 -13.12
C ALA A 551 1.98 28.76 -12.29
N ALA A 552 1.68 27.51 -12.69
CA ALA A 552 0.76 26.64 -11.96
C ALA A 552 1.18 26.39 -10.49
N ALA A 553 2.48 26.33 -10.19
CA ALA A 553 2.95 26.15 -8.81
C ALA A 553 2.75 27.41 -7.96
N ALA A 554 2.86 28.60 -8.56
CA ALA A 554 2.54 29.86 -7.88
C ALA A 554 1.03 29.94 -7.58
N GLN A 555 0.19 29.62 -8.56
CA GLN A 555 -1.27 29.60 -8.42
C GLN A 555 -1.72 28.66 -7.29
N ALA A 556 -1.12 27.47 -7.20
CA ALA A 556 -1.47 26.46 -6.19
C ALA A 556 -1.29 26.94 -4.74
N LEU A 557 -0.44 27.95 -4.48
CA LEU A 557 -0.19 28.51 -3.15
C LEU A 557 -0.60 29.99 -3.04
N ASP A 558 -1.43 30.48 -3.97
CA ASP A 558 -1.87 31.88 -4.05
C ASP A 558 -0.68 32.87 -4.01
N LEU A 559 0.33 32.58 -4.80
CA LEU A 559 1.51 33.43 -4.99
C LEU A 559 1.43 34.18 -6.32
N ASP A 560 2.18 35.27 -6.43
CA ASP A 560 2.29 35.98 -7.69
C ASP A 560 3.41 35.37 -8.54
N PHE A 561 3.27 35.49 -9.87
CA PHE A 561 4.18 34.90 -10.83
C PHE A 561 4.64 35.95 -11.85
N ILE A 562 5.95 35.97 -12.10
CA ILE A 562 6.56 36.86 -13.08
C ILE A 562 7.08 35.99 -14.23
N PRO A 563 6.37 35.94 -15.39
CA PRO A 563 6.80 35.13 -16.52
C PRO A 563 8.10 35.68 -17.11
N LEU A 564 9.03 34.78 -17.43
CA LEU A 564 10.33 35.14 -18.00
C LEU A 564 10.60 34.44 -19.32
N PHE A 565 10.35 33.13 -19.40
CA PHE A 565 10.75 32.28 -20.52
C PHE A 565 9.66 31.28 -20.88
N GLN A 566 9.67 30.84 -22.13
CA GLN A 566 8.92 29.67 -22.58
C GLN A 566 9.84 28.45 -22.60
N GLU A 567 9.33 27.33 -22.12
CA GLU A 567 10.08 26.07 -22.05
C GLU A 567 9.23 24.93 -22.59
N ARG A 568 9.85 24.00 -23.32
CA ARG A 568 9.20 22.75 -23.73
C ARG A 568 9.62 21.61 -22.80
N TYR A 569 8.63 20.85 -22.35
CA TYR A 569 8.83 19.64 -21.57
C TYR A 569 8.52 18.41 -22.42
N ASP A 570 9.50 17.52 -22.55
CA ASP A 570 9.42 16.34 -23.41
C ASP A 570 9.47 15.04 -22.58
N LEU A 571 8.86 13.99 -23.12
CA LEU A 571 9.03 12.62 -22.68
C LEU A 571 10.10 11.95 -23.54
N VAL A 572 11.17 11.46 -22.91
CA VAL A 572 12.22 10.68 -23.56
C VAL A 572 11.99 9.21 -23.27
N ILE A 573 11.76 8.41 -24.30
CA ILE A 573 11.36 7.00 -24.20
C ILE A 573 12.33 6.15 -25.01
N PRO A 574 13.07 5.19 -24.42
CA PRO A 574 13.82 4.21 -25.19
C PRO A 574 12.90 3.44 -26.14
N LYS A 575 13.29 3.31 -27.42
CA LYS A 575 12.42 2.77 -28.48
C LYS A 575 11.79 1.42 -28.14
N ARG A 576 12.59 0.53 -27.52
CA ARG A 576 12.15 -0.79 -27.05
C ARG A 576 10.94 -0.78 -26.10
N PHE A 577 10.72 0.33 -25.37
CA PHE A 577 9.59 0.49 -24.46
C PHE A 577 8.44 1.26 -25.11
N ALA A 578 8.75 2.13 -26.08
CA ALA A 578 7.71 2.85 -26.83
C ALA A 578 6.81 1.90 -27.65
N GLU A 579 7.32 0.72 -27.98
CA GLU A 579 6.60 -0.33 -28.72
C GLU A 579 5.93 -1.38 -27.78
N ASP A 580 6.07 -1.23 -26.47
CA ASP A 580 5.54 -2.16 -25.46
C ASP A 580 4.05 -1.87 -25.14
N GLU A 581 3.24 -2.92 -24.96
CA GLU A 581 1.83 -2.83 -24.54
C GLU A 581 1.64 -2.11 -23.19
N LEU A 582 2.68 -2.11 -22.36
CA LEU A 582 2.67 -1.36 -21.10
C LEU A 582 2.50 0.15 -21.34
N LEU A 583 3.15 0.71 -22.37
CA LEU A 583 3.10 2.15 -22.68
C LEU A 583 2.02 2.53 -23.70
N ALA A 584 1.33 1.59 -24.33
CA ALA A 584 0.27 1.94 -25.30
C ALA A 584 -0.76 2.94 -24.74
N PRO A 585 -1.31 2.77 -23.50
CA PRO A 585 -2.24 3.74 -22.93
C PRO A 585 -1.63 5.13 -22.68
N LEU A 586 -0.31 5.24 -22.55
CA LEU A 586 0.39 6.53 -22.45
C LEU A 586 0.23 7.33 -23.74
N PHE A 587 0.37 6.69 -24.90
CA PHE A 587 0.29 7.37 -26.19
C PHE A 587 -1.16 7.73 -26.54
N ASP A 588 -2.11 6.84 -26.24
CA ASP A 588 -3.54 7.12 -26.38
C ASP A 588 -3.93 8.35 -25.54
N LEU A 589 -3.40 8.45 -24.32
CA LEU A 589 -3.63 9.57 -23.42
C LEU A 589 -3.15 10.92 -24.00
N LEU A 590 -2.03 10.95 -24.73
CA LEU A 590 -1.54 12.19 -25.34
C LEU A 590 -2.49 12.73 -26.43
N ALA A 591 -3.38 11.90 -26.97
CA ALA A 591 -4.42 12.28 -27.90
C ALA A 591 -5.80 12.52 -27.23
N ASP A 592 -6.00 12.11 -25.97
CA ASP A 592 -7.26 12.25 -25.25
C ASP A 592 -7.60 13.73 -24.99
N SER A 593 -8.81 14.14 -25.40
CA SER A 593 -9.28 15.51 -25.28
C SER A 593 -9.54 15.96 -23.83
N ARG A 594 -10.01 15.06 -22.97
CA ARG A 594 -10.25 15.34 -21.54
C ARG A 594 -8.93 15.58 -20.82
N PHE A 595 -7.89 14.82 -21.16
CA PHE A 595 -6.56 15.02 -20.60
C PHE A 595 -5.96 16.36 -21.05
N ARG A 596 -6.04 16.67 -22.35
CA ARG A 596 -5.60 17.96 -22.90
C ARG A 596 -6.32 19.13 -22.24
N GLU A 597 -7.63 19.03 -22.06
CA GLU A 597 -8.43 20.05 -21.38
C GLU A 597 -7.96 20.22 -19.93
N ALA A 598 -7.83 19.13 -19.17
CA ALA A 598 -7.36 19.17 -17.78
C ALA A 598 -5.98 19.86 -17.67
N VAL A 599 -5.03 19.53 -18.54
CA VAL A 599 -3.71 20.17 -18.57
C VAL A 599 -3.81 21.66 -18.95
N SER A 600 -4.66 22.02 -19.91
CA SER A 600 -4.84 23.42 -20.33
C SER A 600 -5.41 24.34 -19.24
N THR A 601 -6.05 23.78 -18.21
CA THR A 601 -6.49 24.56 -17.03
C THR A 601 -5.34 24.99 -16.11
N LEU A 602 -4.17 24.37 -16.25
CA LEU A 602 -2.98 24.77 -15.50
C LEU A 602 -2.46 26.09 -16.06
N ASN A 603 -2.34 27.10 -15.20
CA ASN A 603 -1.87 28.41 -15.63
C ASN A 603 -0.46 28.33 -16.23
N GLY A 604 -0.26 28.98 -17.37
CA GLY A 604 1.00 29.03 -18.12
C GLY A 604 1.36 27.73 -18.85
N TYR A 605 0.42 26.81 -19.08
CA TYR A 605 0.64 25.59 -19.87
C TYR A 605 0.06 25.72 -21.29
N ASP A 606 0.80 25.22 -22.27
CA ASP A 606 0.39 25.10 -23.67
C ASP A 606 0.43 23.63 -24.11
N VAL A 607 -0.72 23.13 -24.59
CA VAL A 607 -0.91 21.74 -25.05
C VAL A 607 -0.83 21.61 -26.58
N SER A 608 -0.58 22.69 -27.31
CA SER A 608 -0.54 22.70 -28.79
C SER A 608 0.46 21.70 -29.38
N VAL A 609 1.57 21.46 -28.67
CA VAL A 609 2.65 20.54 -29.04
C VAL A 609 2.46 19.12 -28.50
N MET A 610 1.42 18.86 -27.69
CA MET A 610 1.25 17.59 -26.99
C MET A 610 1.12 16.42 -27.96
N GLY A 611 1.94 15.39 -27.76
CA GLY A 611 1.98 14.19 -28.60
C GLY A 611 2.82 14.33 -29.87
N ALA A 612 3.37 15.51 -30.17
CA ALA A 612 4.23 15.69 -31.34
C ALA A 612 5.56 14.95 -31.17
N ILE A 613 5.95 14.19 -32.20
CA ILE A 613 7.23 13.47 -32.22
C ILE A 613 8.33 14.47 -32.57
N ILE A 614 9.27 14.66 -31.65
CA ILE A 614 10.41 15.56 -31.80
C ILE A 614 11.61 14.81 -32.42
N LEU A 615 11.78 13.56 -32.03
CA LEU A 615 12.84 12.66 -32.51
C LEU A 615 12.32 11.23 -32.45
N GLU A 616 12.60 10.44 -33.49
CA GLU A 616 12.39 8.99 -33.49
C GLU A 616 13.56 8.35 -34.25
N ASP A 617 14.40 7.60 -33.52
CA ASP A 617 15.60 6.93 -34.02
C ASP A 617 15.34 5.56 -34.65
#